data_AF-A0A269XWZ3-F1
#
_entry.id   AF-A0A269XWZ3-F1
#
_cell.length_a   1.000
_cell.length_b   1.000
_cell.length_c   1.000
_cell.angle_alpha   90.00
_cell.angle_beta   90.00
_cell.angle_gamma   90.00
#
_symmetry.space_group_name_H-M   'P 1'
#
loop_
_entity.id
_entity.type
_entity.pdbx_description
1 polymer ?
#
loop_
_entity_poly.entity_id
_entity_poly.type
_entity_poly.pdbx_seq_one_letter_code
_entity_poly.pdbx_strand_id
1 'polypeptide(L)'
;MQFRRASLQPQEAQVSTEAIRLTRWWRGYQKGQVARFPTEISSQLKARGWGIPYKPSKEEAQDDALRIRIQEDGLACDRQMRNAAMASQAEMSSRRVARR
;
A
#
# COMPACT_ATOMS: atom_id res chain seq x y z
N MET A 1 30.21 -26.67 7.27
CA MET A 1 28.99 -26.73 6.44
C MET A 1 28.48 -25.31 6.26
N GLN A 2 28.48 -24.78 5.04
CA GLN A 2 27.96 -23.43 4.74
C GLN A 2 26.52 -23.57 4.27
N PHE A 3 25.57 -23.13 5.10
CA PHE A 3 24.16 -23.05 4.71
C PHE A 3 23.97 -21.84 3.80
N ARG A 4 23.91 -22.08 2.49
CA ARG A 4 23.41 -21.09 1.53
C ARG A 4 21.91 -20.96 1.77
N ARG A 5 21.50 -19.91 2.47
CA ARG A 5 20.08 -19.49 2.54
C ARG A 5 19.62 -19.17 1.12
N ALA A 6 18.80 -20.04 0.54
CA ALA A 6 18.06 -19.73 -0.66
C ALA A 6 17.07 -18.61 -0.32
N SER A 7 17.42 -17.37 -0.64
CA SER A 7 16.48 -16.26 -0.66
C SER A 7 15.54 -16.45 -1.85
N LEU A 8 14.50 -17.26 -1.66
CA LEU A 8 13.30 -17.23 -2.48
C LEU A 8 12.57 -15.92 -2.12
N GLN A 9 13.01 -14.80 -2.70
CA GLN A 9 12.11 -13.66 -2.85
C GLN A 9 11.04 -14.12 -3.83
N PRO A 10 9.75 -14.19 -3.44
CA PRO A 10 8.70 -14.43 -4.42
C PRO A 10 8.78 -13.27 -5.42
N GLN A 11 9.10 -13.58 -6.68
CA GLN A 11 8.76 -12.70 -7.79
C GLN A 11 7.23 -12.63 -7.77
N GLU A 12 6.70 -11.61 -7.09
CA GLU A 12 5.33 -11.17 -7.30
C GLU A 12 5.25 -10.85 -8.80
N ALA A 13 4.69 -11.78 -9.58
CA ALA A 13 4.29 -11.48 -10.94
C ALA A 13 3.50 -10.17 -10.85
N GLN A 14 3.96 -9.13 -11.54
CA GLN A 14 3.25 -7.86 -11.63
C GLN A 14 1.92 -8.12 -12.32
N VAL A 15 0.92 -8.59 -11.57
CA VAL A 15 -0.43 -8.75 -12.05
C VAL A 15 -0.91 -7.34 -12.34
N SER A 16 -1.13 -7.03 -13.61
CA SER A 16 -1.68 -5.74 -14.00
C SER A 16 -3.03 -5.56 -13.31
N THR A 17 -3.11 -4.60 -12.39
CA THR A 17 -4.36 -4.27 -11.71
C THR A 17 -4.94 -2.98 -12.28
N GLU A 18 -6.25 -2.95 -12.43
CA GLU A 18 -6.99 -1.79 -12.92
C GLU A 18 -8.00 -1.34 -11.86
N ALA A 19 -8.10 -0.03 -11.64
CA ALA A 19 -9.12 0.56 -10.80
C ALA A 19 -10.45 0.66 -11.56
N ILE A 20 -11.52 0.14 -10.97
CA ILE A 20 -12.88 0.27 -11.48
C ILE A 20 -13.81 0.77 -10.37
N ARG A 21 -14.85 1.49 -10.77
CA ARG A 21 -15.96 1.86 -9.89
C ARG A 21 -17.10 0.88 -10.09
N LEU A 22 -17.54 0.23 -9.02
CA LEU A 22 -18.62 -0.75 -9.10
C LEU A 22 -19.97 -0.06 -9.22
N THR A 23 -20.82 -0.57 -10.10
CA THR A 23 -22.19 -0.04 -10.31
C THR A 23 -23.23 -0.81 -9.49
N ARG A 24 -22.84 -1.95 -8.90
CA ARG A 24 -23.67 -2.84 -8.07
C ARG A 24 -22.85 -3.43 -6.92
N TRP A 25 -23.53 -4.00 -5.94
CA TRP A 25 -22.88 -4.78 -4.89
C TRP A 25 -22.26 -6.04 -5.49
N TRP A 26 -21.00 -6.33 -5.15
CA TRP A 26 -20.29 -7.49 -5.68
C TRP A 26 -19.23 -7.97 -4.69
N ARG A 27 -19.30 -9.24 -4.27
CA ARG A 27 -18.29 -9.90 -3.40
C ARG A 27 -17.83 -9.05 -2.19
N GLY A 28 -18.79 -8.45 -1.47
CA GLY A 28 -18.50 -7.62 -0.30
C GLY A 28 -18.13 -6.17 -0.61
N TYR A 29 -17.96 -5.81 -1.89
CA TYR A 29 -17.82 -4.42 -2.32
C TYR A 29 -19.18 -3.78 -2.56
N GLN A 30 -19.32 -2.52 -2.15
CA GLN A 30 -20.55 -1.75 -2.27
C GLN A 30 -20.69 -1.08 -3.65
N LYS A 31 -21.93 -0.76 -4.01
CA LYS A 31 -22.20 0.09 -5.18
C LYS A 31 -21.53 1.46 -4.99
N GLY A 32 -20.83 1.94 -6.02
CA GLY A 32 -20.09 3.20 -6.01
C GLY A 32 -18.66 3.07 -5.48
N GLN A 33 -18.32 1.95 -4.83
CA GLN A 33 -16.98 1.72 -4.33
C GLN A 33 -15.97 1.58 -5.48
N VAL A 34 -14.81 2.20 -5.30
CA VAL A 34 -13.67 2.08 -6.21
C VAL A 34 -12.70 1.05 -5.63
N ALA A 35 -12.31 0.08 -6.46
CA ALA A 35 -11.38 -0.96 -6.06
C ALA A 35 -10.48 -1.35 -7.24
N ARG A 36 -9.28 -1.85 -6.93
CA ARG A 36 -8.34 -2.39 -7.91
C ARG A 36 -8.51 -3.90 -8.03
N PHE A 37 -8.67 -4.39 -9.25
CA PHE A 37 -8.76 -5.82 -9.54
C PHE A 37 -7.76 -6.19 -10.65
N PRO A 38 -7.35 -7.47 -10.74
CA PRO A 38 -6.66 -7.98 -11.92
C PRO A 38 -7.41 -7.66 -13.21
N THR A 39 -6.69 -7.36 -14.30
CA THR A 39 -7.27 -6.95 -15.59
C THR A 39 -8.32 -7.92 -16.13
N GLU A 40 -8.18 -9.22 -15.88
CA GLU A 40 -9.18 -10.22 -16.27
C GLU A 40 -10.52 -9.99 -15.56
N ILE A 41 -10.47 -9.77 -14.24
CA ILE A 41 -11.65 -9.53 -13.42
C ILE A 41 -12.26 -8.17 -13.77
N SER A 42 -11.43 -7.13 -13.94
CA SER A 42 -11.93 -5.81 -14.33
C SER A 42 -12.65 -5.85 -15.68
N SER A 43 -12.13 -6.62 -16.64
CA SER A 43 -12.75 -6.78 -17.96
C SER A 43 -14.07 -7.54 -17.88
N GLN A 44 -14.15 -8.61 -17.08
CA GLN A 44 -15.41 -9.33 -16.85
C GLN A 44 -16.47 -8.45 -16.20
N LEU A 45 -16.08 -7.63 -15.21
CA LEU A 45 -16.99 -6.74 -14.52
C LEU A 45 -17.53 -5.64 -15.43
N LYS A 46 -16.68 -5.07 -16.30
CA LYS A 46 -17.11 -4.12 -17.33
C LYS A 46 -18.04 -4.76 -18.37
N ALA A 47 -17.67 -5.94 -18.88
CA ALA A 47 -18.48 -6.66 -19.86
C ALA A 47 -19.89 -7.01 -19.35
N ARG A 48 -20.02 -7.28 -18.04
CA ARG A 48 -21.30 -7.53 -17.38
C ARG A 48 -22.06 -6.26 -16.97
N GLY A 49 -21.47 -5.08 -17.17
CA GLY A 49 -22.03 -3.79 -16.73
C GLY A 49 -22.02 -3.59 -15.21
N TRP A 50 -21.20 -4.36 -14.47
CA TRP A 50 -21.10 -4.32 -13.01
C TRP A 50 -19.99 -3.38 -12.52
N GLY A 51 -19.15 -2.90 -13.43
CA GLY A 51 -18.14 -1.89 -13.17
C GLY A 51 -17.95 -0.97 -14.35
N ILE A 52 -17.57 0.27 -14.06
CA ILE A 52 -17.13 1.26 -15.04
C ILE A 52 -15.66 1.61 -14.79
N PRO A 53 -14.88 1.97 -15.83
CA PRO A 53 -13.53 2.48 -15.65
C PRO A 53 -13.53 3.60 -14.63
N TYR A 54 -12.64 3.54 -13.65
CA TYR A 54 -12.51 4.63 -12.69
C TYR A 54 -11.86 5.83 -13.38
N LYS A 55 -12.62 6.92 -13.51
CA LYS A 55 -12.15 8.23 -13.95
C LYS A 55 -12.46 9.22 -12.84
N PRO A 56 -11.50 9.56 -11.97
CA PRO A 56 -11.75 10.49 -10.88
C PRO A 56 -12.22 11.83 -11.43
N SER A 57 -13.21 12.43 -10.78
CA SER A 57 -13.50 13.85 -11.00
C SER A 57 -12.32 14.72 -10.51
N LYS A 58 -12.28 16.00 -10.89
CA LYS A 58 -11.26 16.93 -10.38
C LYS A 58 -11.26 17.01 -8.85
N GLU A 59 -12.45 16.96 -8.24
CA GLU A 59 -12.62 17.01 -6.79
C GLU A 59 -12.16 15.71 -6.12
N GLU A 60 -12.54 14.55 -6.67
CA GLU A 60 -12.10 13.25 -6.17
C GLU A 60 -10.58 13.08 -6.26
N ALA A 61 -9.97 13.53 -7.36
CA ALA A 61 -8.52 13.50 -7.52
C ALA A 61 -7.79 14.37 -6.49
N GLN A 62 -8.37 15.52 -6.11
CA GLN A 62 -7.80 16.38 -5.08
C GLN A 62 -7.94 15.77 -3.68
N ASP A 63 -9.10 15.21 -3.33
CA ASP A 63 -9.30 14.53 -2.05
C ASP A 63 -8.38 13.31 -1.90
N ASP A 64 -8.26 12.51 -2.97
CA ASP A 64 -7.35 11.35 -2.98
C ASP A 64 -5.88 11.78 -2.86
N ALA A 65 -5.46 12.84 -3.55
CA ALA A 65 -4.10 13.38 -3.43
C ALA A 65 -3.82 13.88 -2.01
N LEU A 66 -4.79 14.53 -1.36
CA LEU A 66 -4.70 14.95 0.03
C LEU A 66 -4.57 13.74 0.97
N ARG A 67 -5.39 12.70 0.77
CA ARG A 67 -5.33 11.47 1.58
C ARG A 67 -4.00 10.74 1.43
N ILE A 68 -3.50 10.61 0.19
CA ILE A 68 -2.19 10.01 -0.07
C ILE A 68 -1.11 10.80 0.65
N ARG A 69 -1.12 12.13 0.52
CA ARG A 69 -0.15 13.01 1.21
C ARG A 69 -0.19 12.83 2.72
N ILE A 70 -1.39 12.80 3.33
CA ILE A 70 -1.55 12.59 4.77
C ILE A 70 -0.99 11.22 5.19
N GLN A 71 -1.22 10.17 4.40
CA GLN A 71 -0.66 8.84 4.67
C GLN A 71 0.87 8.83 4.57
N GLU A 72 1.43 9.43 3.52
CA GLU A 72 2.87 9.53 3.31
C GLU A 72 3.55 10.32 4.43
N ASP A 73 2.97 11.47 4.81
CA ASP A 73 3.44 12.30 5.92
C ASP A 73 3.38 11.53 7.26
N GLY A 74 2.30 10.77 7.48
CA GLY A 74 2.16 9.90 8.65
C GLY A 74 3.24 8.81 8.71
N LEU A 75 3.49 8.12 7.59
CA LEU A 75 4.54 7.10 7.50
C LEU A 75 5.94 7.70 7.68
N ALA A 76 6.19 8.90 7.15
CA ALA A 76 7.45 9.60 7.31
C ALA A 76 7.70 9.99 8.78
N CYS A 77 6.68 10.52 9.46
CA CYS A 77 6.74 10.83 10.89
C CYS A 77 7.03 9.57 11.72
N ASP A 78 6.33 8.47 11.44
CA ASP A 78 6.51 7.20 12.15
C ASP A 78 7.94 6.64 11.97
N ARG A 79 8.49 6.76 10.75
CA ARG A 79 9.87 6.38 10.46
C ARG A 79 10.88 7.26 11.19
N GLN A 80 10.65 8.57 11.28
CA GLN A 80 11.52 9.48 12.02
C GLN A 80 11.53 9.14 13.51
N MET A 81 10.37 8.89 14.12
CA MET A 81 10.27 8.49 15.53
C MET A 81 11.02 7.18 15.81
N ARG A 82 10.86 6.17 14.96
CA ARG A 82 11.60 4.90 15.10
C ARG A 82 13.11 5.09 14.97
N ASN A 83 13.57 5.91 14.02
CA ASN A 83 14.99 6.20 13.86
C ASN A 83 15.57 6.92 15.08
N ALA A 84 14.85 7.91 15.62
CA ALA A 84 15.25 8.63 16.84
C ALA A 84 15.31 7.69 18.06
N ALA A 85 14.33 6.81 18.22
CA ALA A 85 14.32 5.81 19.29
C ALA A 85 15.50 4.83 19.18
N MET A 86 15.81 4.35 17.98
CA MET A 86 16.96 3.46 17.74
C MET A 86 18.29 4.17 17.99
N ALA A 87 18.44 5.43 17.60
CA ALA A 87 19.63 6.22 17.89
C ALA A 87 19.84 6.41 19.41
N SER A 88 18.76 6.72 20.15
CA SER A 88 18.81 6.86 21.60
C SER A 88 19.21 5.55 22.31
N GLN A 89 18.70 4.40 21.84
CA GLN A 89 19.13 3.09 22.35
C GLN A 89 20.59 2.76 22.03
N ALA A 90 21.06 3.13 20.84
CA ALA A 90 22.47 2.97 20.45
C ALA A 90 23.40 3.82 21.33
N GLU A 91 23.02 5.05 21.66
CA GLU A 91 23.79 5.91 22.57
C GLU A 91 23.80 5.37 24.02
N MET A 92 22.67 4.87 24.52
CA MET A 92 22.59 4.29 25.86
C MET A 92 23.38 2.98 25.99
N SER A 93 23.39 2.15 24.95
CA SER A 93 24.20 0.93 24.94
C SER A 93 25.70 1.24 24.87
N SER A 94 26.12 2.22 24.07
CA SER A 94 27.51 2.69 23.99
C SER A 94 28.03 3.21 25.34
N ARG A 95 27.26 4.04 26.04
CA ARG A 95 27.63 4.55 27.38
C ARG A 95 27.75 3.48 28.46
N ARG A 96 26.99 2.38 28.36
CA ARG A 96 27.09 1.25 29.30
C ARG A 96 28.36 0.42 29.08
N VAL A 97 28.82 0.30 27.84
CA VAL A 97 30.07 -0.41 27.51
C VAL A 97 31.29 0.38 27.95
N ALA A 98 31.29 1.71 27.82
CA ALA A 98 32.40 2.57 28.23
C ALA A 98 32.64 2.68 29.75
N ARG A 99 31.75 2.11 30.59
CA ARG A 99 31.85 2.12 32.06
C ARG A 99 32.30 0.77 32.66
N ARG A 100 32.64 -0.21 31.83
CA ARG A 100 33.30 -1.46 32.24
C ARG A 100 34.77 -1.41 31.85
#